data_AF-A0A1B6LYK2-F1
#
_entry.id   AF-A0A1B6LYK2-F1
#
_cell.length_a   1.000
_cell.length_b   1.000
_cell.length_c   1.000
_cell.angle_alpha   90.00
_cell.angle_beta   90.00
_cell.angle_gamma   90.00
#
_symmetry.space_group_name_H-M   'P 1'
#
loop_
_entity.id
_entity.type
_entity.pdbx_description
1 polymer ?
#
loop_
_entity_poly.entity_id
_entity_poly.type
_entity_poly.pdbx_seq_one_letter_code
_entity_poly.pdbx_strand_id
1 'polypeptide(L)'
;MSSYVVLVILLLVSVCGARQNLTIGGLFERDGKFMQHAFTYGTEWVNERELLPQFLLVPQLTPVDPHDSYKISAQVCDMMAGSVAGVFGPHSEDTSDHVQSICDAMEIPHVETRWDTRQRRGSCLVNLFPHPSTIAKVFVDLVRVFEWESFTLVYQGNDGLIRLNGLLTYYDHKGFPVTVRQLDEGGNYRPVLRRIKNTEEKNIVLDCSADILYDVLLHAQQVGLMGSDYSYIITSFDFQTVNLEPFMYAGTNITGIRFFDPDSTEVQEVIKFWEDRQHDHGYDVSAETLLSEVPGLTGLIKFDNEGFRTDFKLDIIELTAEGILKTGTWNTTEGVNFTQTVEEKDEASSKMDLKNVTFVVMISLVDPHAMLKETTVKLD
;
A
#
# COMPACT_ATOMS: atom_id res chain seq x y z
N MET A 1 -27.90 -8.41 61.07
CA MET A 1 -27.70 -7.31 60.11
C MET A 1 -26.36 -7.38 59.39
N SER A 2 -25.25 -7.82 60.02
CA SER A 2 -23.93 -7.84 59.37
C SER A 2 -23.76 -8.84 58.21
N SER A 3 -24.39 -10.03 58.24
CA SER A 3 -24.22 -11.02 57.16
C SER A 3 -24.95 -10.67 55.87
N TYR A 4 -26.08 -9.98 55.93
CA TYR A 4 -26.81 -9.54 54.73
C TYR A 4 -26.08 -8.42 53.99
N VAL A 5 -25.41 -7.52 54.72
CA VAL A 5 -24.58 -6.46 54.12
C VAL A 5 -23.37 -7.06 53.41
N VAL A 6 -22.71 -8.06 54.00
CA VAL A 6 -21.57 -8.76 53.37
C VAL A 6 -22.01 -9.55 52.13
N LEU A 7 -23.17 -10.21 52.17
CA LEU A 7 -23.71 -10.94 51.02
C LEU A 7 -24.12 -9.99 49.88
N VAL A 8 -24.70 -8.82 50.19
CA VAL A 8 -25.06 -7.79 49.22
C VAL A 8 -23.82 -7.13 48.62
N ILE A 9 -22.76 -6.90 49.40
CA ILE A 9 -21.47 -6.40 48.89
C ILE A 9 -20.79 -7.46 48.01
N LEU A 10 -20.82 -8.74 48.38
CA LEU A 10 -20.29 -9.84 47.54
C LEU A 10 -21.07 -10.01 46.23
N LEU A 11 -22.40 -9.84 46.25
CA LEU A 11 -23.25 -9.84 45.06
C LEU A 11 -23.02 -8.59 44.18
N LEU A 12 -22.80 -7.42 44.78
CA LEU A 12 -22.44 -6.20 44.05
C LEU A 12 -21.05 -6.29 43.42
N VAL A 13 -20.08 -6.92 44.11
CA VAL A 13 -18.74 -7.17 43.56
C VAL A 13 -18.78 -8.21 42.42
N SER A 14 -19.65 -9.23 42.49
CA SER A 14 -19.79 -10.20 41.39
C SER A 14 -20.46 -9.62 40.13
N VAL A 15 -21.30 -8.59 40.29
CA VAL A 15 -21.94 -7.89 39.15
C VAL A 15 -21.01 -6.86 38.52
N CYS A 16 -19.96 -6.41 39.23
CA CYS A 16 -19.04 -5.39 38.74
C CYS A 16 -17.96 -5.90 37.75
N GLY A 17 -17.87 -7.22 37.53
CA GLY A 17 -16.86 -7.85 36.66
C GLY A 17 -17.37 -8.38 35.32
N ALA A 18 -18.67 -8.24 35.01
CA ALA A 18 -19.22 -8.73 33.74
C ALA A 18 -18.96 -7.70 32.61
N ARG A 19 -18.18 -8.10 31.60
CA ARG A 19 -17.98 -7.29 30.39
C ARG A 19 -19.30 -7.05 29.69
N GLN A 20 -19.54 -5.82 29.24
CA GLN A 20 -20.71 -5.50 28.43
C GLN A 20 -20.44 -5.84 26.97
N ASN A 21 -21.39 -6.50 26.31
CA ASN A 21 -21.26 -6.81 24.89
C ASN A 21 -21.43 -5.53 24.07
N LEU A 22 -20.42 -5.21 23.27
CA LEU A 22 -20.44 -4.10 22.32
C LEU A 22 -20.48 -4.70 20.90
N THR A 23 -21.61 -4.55 20.22
CA THR A 23 -21.78 -5.05 18.85
C THR A 23 -21.18 -4.07 17.86
N ILE A 24 -20.33 -4.57 16.97
CA ILE A 24 -19.74 -3.78 15.87
C ILE A 24 -20.21 -4.38 14.56
N GLY A 25 -20.73 -3.53 13.68
CA GLY A 25 -21.24 -3.91 12.38
C GLY A 25 -20.15 -3.93 11.32
N GLY A 26 -20.10 -4.97 10.49
CA GLY A 26 -19.24 -5.04 9.32
C GLY A 26 -20.05 -5.30 8.06
N LEU A 27 -19.98 -4.39 7.10
CA LEU A 27 -20.56 -4.51 5.77
C LEU A 27 -19.46 -4.90 4.79
N PHE A 28 -19.49 -6.14 4.32
CA PHE A 28 -18.47 -6.66 3.43
C PHE A 28 -19.09 -7.31 2.20
N GLU A 29 -18.46 -7.11 1.05
CA GLU A 29 -18.90 -7.73 -0.19
C GLU A 29 -18.72 -9.24 -0.14
N ARG A 30 -19.57 -9.98 -0.87
CA ARG A 30 -19.53 -11.45 -0.91
C ARG A 30 -18.20 -12.02 -1.41
N ASP A 31 -17.53 -11.30 -2.30
CA ASP A 31 -16.24 -11.68 -2.85
C ASP A 31 -15.08 -11.34 -1.89
N GLY A 32 -15.30 -10.39 -0.98
CA GLY A 32 -14.32 -9.91 0.00
C GLY A 32 -14.23 -10.78 1.27
N LYS A 33 -14.11 -12.11 1.13
CA LYS A 33 -13.98 -13.03 2.28
C LYS A 33 -12.80 -12.67 3.18
N PHE A 34 -11.70 -12.21 2.57
CA PHE A 34 -10.52 -11.74 3.29
C PHE A 34 -10.88 -10.70 4.36
N MET A 35 -11.55 -9.62 3.97
CA MET A 35 -11.92 -8.54 4.88
C MET A 35 -12.89 -8.99 5.99
N GLN A 36 -13.77 -9.95 5.70
CA GLN A 36 -14.67 -10.54 6.71
C GLN A 36 -13.91 -11.30 7.80
N HIS A 37 -12.93 -12.10 7.40
CA HIS A 37 -12.06 -12.83 8.32
C HIS A 37 -11.16 -11.88 9.11
N ALA A 38 -10.56 -10.91 8.43
CA ALA A 38 -9.75 -9.87 9.04
C ALA A 38 -10.51 -9.12 10.16
N PHE A 39 -11.77 -8.77 9.91
CA PHE A 39 -12.63 -8.13 10.90
C PHE A 39 -12.89 -9.04 12.10
N THR A 40 -13.18 -10.32 11.87
CA THR A 40 -13.43 -11.29 12.94
C THR A 40 -12.18 -11.49 13.81
N TYR A 41 -11.04 -11.78 13.18
CA TYR A 41 -9.76 -11.98 13.88
C TYR A 41 -9.32 -10.71 14.61
N GLY A 42 -9.58 -9.52 14.04
CA GLY A 42 -9.35 -8.24 14.72
C GLY A 42 -10.16 -8.10 16.01
N THR A 43 -11.44 -8.50 16.02
CA THR A 43 -12.25 -8.47 17.25
C THR A 43 -11.76 -9.47 18.29
N GLU A 44 -11.37 -10.67 17.87
CA GLU A 44 -10.83 -11.70 18.76
C GLU A 44 -9.49 -11.27 19.37
N TRP A 45 -8.60 -10.67 18.57
CA TRP A 45 -7.32 -10.11 19.02
C TRP A 45 -7.51 -9.07 20.13
N VAL A 46 -8.46 -8.14 19.95
CA VAL A 46 -8.76 -7.11 20.96
C VAL A 46 -9.35 -7.73 22.23
N ASN A 47 -10.21 -8.73 22.08
CA ASN A 47 -10.87 -9.41 23.20
C ASN A 47 -9.89 -10.25 24.04
N GLU A 48 -8.93 -10.94 23.39
CA GLU A 48 -7.92 -11.79 24.05
C GLU A 48 -6.84 -10.99 24.77
N ARG A 49 -6.45 -9.84 24.19
CA ARG A 49 -5.49 -8.92 24.82
C ARG A 49 -6.12 -8.01 25.88
N GLU A 50 -7.43 -8.13 26.10
CA GLU A 50 -8.22 -7.37 27.07
C GLU A 50 -8.01 -5.85 26.99
N LEU A 51 -7.78 -5.31 25.77
CA LEU A 51 -7.49 -3.89 25.56
C LEU A 51 -8.64 -2.99 26.05
N LEU A 52 -9.87 -3.53 26.01
CA LEU A 52 -11.08 -2.90 26.52
C LEU A 52 -11.61 -3.75 27.70
N PRO A 53 -11.16 -3.53 28.94
CA PRO A 53 -11.48 -4.41 30.07
C PRO A 53 -12.98 -4.43 30.41
N GLN A 54 -13.71 -3.41 30.00
CA GLN A 54 -15.14 -3.20 30.28
C GLN A 54 -16.08 -3.71 29.16
N PHE A 55 -15.57 -3.92 27.94
CA PHE A 55 -16.36 -4.29 26.77
C PHE A 55 -15.87 -5.59 26.15
N LEU A 56 -16.81 -6.41 25.67
CA LEU A 56 -16.53 -7.55 24.82
C LEU A 56 -17.03 -7.22 23.41
N LEU A 57 -16.13 -7.17 22.43
CA LEU A 57 -16.49 -6.89 21.06
C LEU A 57 -17.17 -8.10 20.43
N VAL A 58 -18.36 -7.89 19.86
CA VAL A 58 -19.12 -8.92 19.15
C VAL A 58 -19.27 -8.48 17.68
N PRO A 59 -18.59 -9.14 16.73
CA PRO A 59 -18.71 -8.80 15.31
C PRO A 59 -20.06 -9.23 14.75
N GLN A 60 -20.78 -8.31 14.11
CA GLN A 60 -21.98 -8.58 13.33
C GLN A 60 -21.68 -8.34 11.85
N LEU A 61 -21.45 -9.44 11.12
CA LEU A 61 -21.14 -9.41 9.69
C LEU A 61 -22.42 -9.47 8.86
N THR A 62 -22.56 -8.54 7.92
CA THR A 62 -23.65 -8.55 6.94
C THR A 62 -23.07 -8.55 5.53
N PRO A 63 -23.27 -9.61 4.73
CA PRO A 63 -22.78 -9.67 3.37
C PRO A 63 -23.62 -8.78 2.46
N VAL A 64 -22.94 -7.95 1.67
CA VAL A 64 -23.56 -7.01 0.72
C VAL A 64 -23.18 -7.35 -0.72
N ASP A 65 -24.05 -7.00 -1.66
CA ASP A 65 -23.77 -7.07 -3.10
C ASP A 65 -23.21 -5.71 -3.56
N PRO A 66 -22.14 -5.67 -4.38
CA PRO A 66 -21.58 -4.41 -4.87
C PRO A 66 -22.61 -3.68 -5.75
N HIS A 67 -22.64 -2.35 -5.66
CA HIS A 67 -23.54 -1.45 -6.41
C HIS A 67 -25.05 -1.55 -6.09
N ASP A 68 -25.48 -2.34 -5.08
CA ASP A 68 -26.88 -2.41 -4.66
C ASP A 68 -27.16 -1.57 -3.41
N SER A 69 -27.30 -0.26 -3.60
CA SER A 69 -27.48 0.71 -2.51
C SER A 69 -28.82 0.57 -1.77
N TYR A 70 -29.85 0.01 -2.42
CA TYR A 70 -31.18 -0.14 -1.83
C TYR A 70 -31.21 -1.29 -0.80
N LYS A 71 -30.67 -2.46 -1.17
CA LYS A 71 -30.62 -3.60 -0.22
C LYS A 71 -29.74 -3.29 0.98
N ILE A 72 -28.63 -2.59 0.76
CA ILE A 72 -27.71 -2.18 1.83
C ILE A 72 -28.40 -1.25 2.81
N SER A 73 -29.19 -0.30 2.32
CA SER A 73 -29.94 0.61 3.20
C SER A 73 -30.87 -0.14 4.16
N ALA A 74 -31.57 -1.17 3.68
CA ALA A 74 -32.43 -2.00 4.54
C ALA A 74 -31.61 -2.79 5.59
N GLN A 75 -30.50 -3.40 5.16
CA GLN A 75 -29.61 -4.15 6.04
C GLN A 75 -28.97 -3.30 7.12
N VAL A 76 -28.55 -2.07 6.78
CA VAL A 76 -27.99 -1.11 7.74
C VAL A 76 -29.05 -0.68 8.75
N CYS A 77 -30.29 -0.43 8.33
CA CYS A 77 -31.39 -0.14 9.23
C CYS A 77 -31.65 -1.30 10.22
N ASP A 78 -31.60 -2.55 9.75
CA ASP A 78 -31.75 -3.73 10.61
C ASP A 78 -30.59 -3.86 11.61
N MET A 79 -29.36 -3.54 11.19
CA MET A 79 -28.19 -3.50 12.08
C MET A 79 -28.33 -2.39 13.13
N MET A 80 -28.81 -1.21 12.76
CA MET A 80 -29.03 -0.11 13.68
C MET A 80 -30.11 -0.42 14.72
N ALA A 81 -31.15 -1.16 14.34
CA ALA A 81 -32.15 -1.68 15.29
C ALA A 81 -31.53 -2.61 16.34
N GLY A 82 -30.44 -3.31 15.99
CA GLY A 82 -29.66 -4.17 16.87
C GLY A 82 -28.71 -3.44 17.84
N SER A 83 -28.72 -2.10 17.88
CA SER A 83 -27.85 -1.26 18.72
C SER A 83 -26.35 -1.49 18.45
N VAL A 84 -25.91 -1.22 17.24
CA VAL A 84 -24.50 -1.29 16.82
C VAL A 84 -23.74 -0.04 17.23
N ALA A 85 -22.51 -0.21 17.71
CA ALA A 85 -21.64 0.88 18.18
C ALA A 85 -20.93 1.64 17.04
N GLY A 86 -20.76 1.01 15.89
CA GLY A 86 -20.11 1.57 14.71
C GLY A 86 -20.19 0.60 13.54
N VAL A 87 -20.14 1.14 12.33
CA VAL A 87 -20.27 0.37 11.08
C VAL A 87 -18.95 0.47 10.31
N PHE A 88 -18.42 -0.67 9.88
CA PHE A 88 -17.23 -0.78 9.04
C PHE A 88 -17.60 -1.17 7.62
N GLY A 89 -16.95 -0.55 6.62
CA GLY A 89 -17.19 -0.81 5.20
C GLY A 89 -18.50 -0.18 4.70
N PRO A 90 -18.87 -0.34 3.41
CA PRO A 90 -18.38 -1.28 2.40
C PRO A 90 -17.19 -0.78 1.56
N HIS A 91 -16.70 -1.64 0.63
CA HIS A 91 -15.56 -1.33 -0.24
C HIS A 91 -15.97 -0.59 -1.53
N SER A 92 -17.15 -0.89 -2.09
CA SER A 92 -17.69 -0.16 -3.24
C SER A 92 -18.02 1.30 -2.90
N GLU A 93 -17.63 2.20 -3.80
CA GLU A 93 -17.81 3.64 -3.64
C GLU A 93 -19.27 4.07 -3.54
N ASP A 94 -20.09 3.55 -4.45
CA ASP A 94 -21.49 3.94 -4.58
C ASP A 94 -22.27 3.55 -3.33
N THR A 95 -21.97 2.38 -2.77
CA THR A 95 -22.68 1.86 -1.60
C THR A 95 -22.20 2.54 -0.32
N SER A 96 -20.92 2.89 -0.22
CA SER A 96 -20.35 3.61 0.92
C SER A 96 -21.00 4.98 1.13
N ASP A 97 -21.22 5.74 0.05
CA ASP A 97 -21.92 7.04 0.10
C ASP A 97 -23.31 6.94 0.76
N HIS A 98 -24.02 5.83 0.52
CA HIS A 98 -25.36 5.63 1.07
C HIS A 98 -25.30 5.24 2.55
N VAL A 99 -24.36 4.36 2.92
CA VAL A 99 -24.13 3.97 4.32
C VAL A 99 -23.74 5.19 5.15
N GLN A 100 -22.83 6.01 4.62
CA GLN A 100 -22.39 7.25 5.27
C GLN A 100 -23.56 8.19 5.57
N SER A 101 -24.47 8.39 4.62
CA SER A 101 -25.66 9.24 4.81
C SER A 101 -26.56 8.75 5.94
N ILE A 102 -26.75 7.44 6.07
CA ILE A 102 -27.56 6.85 7.15
C ILE A 102 -26.83 6.97 8.49
N CYS A 103 -25.52 6.70 8.51
CA CYS A 103 -24.68 6.84 9.69
C CYS A 103 -24.64 8.27 10.23
N ASP A 104 -24.54 9.28 9.35
CA ASP A 104 -24.64 10.70 9.72
C ASP A 104 -26.03 11.03 10.30
N ALA A 105 -27.11 10.49 9.73
CA ALA A 105 -28.47 10.72 10.22
C ALA A 105 -28.75 10.08 11.59
N MET A 106 -28.07 8.96 11.88
CA MET A 106 -28.23 8.19 13.11
C MET A 106 -27.15 8.49 14.16
N GLU A 107 -26.22 9.39 13.87
CA GLU A 107 -25.08 9.76 14.72
C GLU A 107 -24.21 8.54 15.10
N ILE A 108 -24.03 7.60 14.17
CA ILE A 108 -23.23 6.38 14.36
C ILE A 108 -21.92 6.53 13.58
N PRO A 109 -20.75 6.24 14.18
CA PRO A 109 -19.49 6.32 13.47
C PRO A 109 -19.41 5.28 12.35
N HIS A 110 -19.06 5.75 11.16
CA HIS A 110 -18.79 4.93 9.98
C HIS A 110 -17.29 4.94 9.70
N VAL A 111 -16.70 3.75 9.61
CA VAL A 111 -15.26 3.56 9.42
C VAL A 111 -15.00 2.96 8.05
N GLU A 112 -14.27 3.70 7.22
CA GLU A 112 -13.84 3.26 5.89
C GLU A 112 -12.35 2.92 5.89
N THR A 113 -11.98 1.87 5.16
CA THR A 113 -10.60 1.45 4.91
C THR A 113 -10.17 1.64 3.45
N ARG A 114 -11.09 2.12 2.61
CA ARG A 114 -10.87 2.30 1.18
C ARG A 114 -10.29 3.68 0.86
N TRP A 115 -9.59 3.75 -0.25
CA TRP A 115 -9.27 5.03 -0.88
C TRP A 115 -10.56 5.68 -1.42
N ASP A 116 -10.84 6.91 -1.00
CA ASP A 116 -11.91 7.74 -1.56
C ASP A 116 -11.30 8.97 -2.26
N THR A 117 -11.62 9.13 -3.54
CA THR A 117 -11.17 10.25 -4.37
C THR A 117 -12.01 11.51 -4.18
N ARG A 118 -13.29 11.36 -3.82
CA ARG A 118 -14.25 12.48 -3.74
C ARG A 118 -14.24 13.15 -2.37
N GLN A 119 -13.72 12.46 -1.35
CA GLN A 119 -13.35 13.06 -0.06
C GLN A 119 -14.52 13.84 0.54
N ARG A 120 -15.71 13.26 0.49
CA ARG A 120 -16.92 13.94 0.98
C ARG A 120 -16.88 13.99 2.49
N ARG A 121 -17.07 15.19 3.03
CA ARG A 121 -17.01 15.45 4.47
C ARG A 121 -18.30 14.95 5.12
N GLY A 122 -18.18 13.92 5.95
CA GLY A 122 -19.24 13.42 6.84
C GLY A 122 -18.91 13.77 8.29
N SER A 123 -19.92 14.04 9.12
CA SER A 123 -19.69 14.39 10.54
C SER A 123 -19.40 13.15 11.39
N CYS A 124 -19.72 11.95 10.89
CA CYS A 124 -19.48 10.66 11.52
C CYS A 124 -18.57 9.72 10.71
N LEU A 125 -17.88 10.23 9.68
CA LEU A 125 -16.97 9.43 8.85
C LEU A 125 -15.55 9.45 9.42
N VAL A 126 -14.93 8.29 9.51
CA VAL A 126 -13.49 8.15 9.76
C VAL A 126 -12.89 7.29 8.67
N ASN A 127 -11.94 7.83 7.91
CA ASN A 127 -11.24 7.07 6.88
C ASN A 127 -9.80 6.75 7.33
N LEU A 128 -9.51 5.46 7.44
CA LEU A 128 -8.20 4.92 7.81
C LEU A 128 -7.17 5.03 6.67
N PHE A 129 -7.64 5.14 5.43
CA PHE A 129 -6.78 5.32 4.27
C PHE A 129 -6.33 6.80 4.17
N PRO A 130 -5.03 7.08 3.92
CA PRO A 130 -4.57 8.46 3.84
C PRO A 130 -5.20 9.28 2.71
N HIS A 131 -5.30 10.59 2.93
CA HIS A 131 -5.84 11.52 1.95
C HIS A 131 -5.02 11.52 0.63
N PRO A 132 -5.66 11.54 -0.56
CA PRO A 132 -5.00 11.53 -1.85
C PRO A 132 -3.94 12.59 -2.09
N SER A 133 -4.21 13.82 -1.66
CA SER A 133 -3.23 14.92 -1.74
C SER A 133 -1.95 14.62 -0.94
N THR A 134 -2.05 13.95 0.21
CA THR A 134 -0.89 13.60 1.03
C THR A 134 -0.08 12.50 0.36
N ILE A 135 -0.74 11.50 -0.24
CA ILE A 135 -0.08 10.46 -1.04
C ILE A 135 0.57 11.05 -2.29
N ALA A 136 -0.10 11.97 -2.99
CA ALA A 136 0.47 12.66 -4.15
C ALA A 136 1.74 13.46 -3.77
N LYS A 137 1.75 14.07 -2.58
CA LYS A 137 2.93 14.79 -2.06
C LYS A 137 4.15 13.88 -1.90
N VAL A 138 3.97 12.63 -1.45
CA VAL A 138 5.06 11.64 -1.34
C VAL A 138 5.80 11.50 -2.67
N PHE A 139 5.05 11.30 -3.75
CA PHE A 139 5.63 11.13 -5.07
C PHE A 139 6.28 12.43 -5.58
N VAL A 140 5.68 13.60 -5.31
CA VAL A 140 6.29 14.90 -5.64
C VAL A 140 7.64 15.06 -4.95
N ASP A 141 7.72 14.70 -3.66
CA ASP A 141 8.97 14.79 -2.89
C ASP A 141 10.01 13.78 -3.40
N LEU A 142 9.62 12.55 -3.74
CA LEU A 142 10.53 11.54 -4.30
C LEU A 142 11.14 11.99 -5.63
N VAL A 143 10.28 12.42 -6.57
CA VAL A 143 10.72 12.89 -7.89
C VAL A 143 11.60 14.15 -7.75
N ARG A 144 11.34 14.99 -6.74
CA ARG A 144 12.17 16.15 -6.42
C ARG A 144 13.57 15.75 -5.92
N VAL A 145 13.67 14.76 -5.04
CA VAL A 145 14.98 14.31 -4.51
C VAL A 145 15.79 13.57 -5.58
N PHE A 146 15.12 12.85 -6.48
CA PHE A 146 15.79 12.22 -7.62
C PHE A 146 16.13 13.20 -8.76
N GLU A 147 15.74 14.47 -8.64
CA GLU A 147 16.03 15.52 -9.64
C GLU A 147 15.56 15.18 -11.07
N TRP A 148 14.41 14.51 -11.21
CA TRP A 148 13.89 14.13 -12.53
C TRP A 148 13.37 15.35 -13.30
N GLU A 149 13.97 15.64 -14.45
CA GLU A 149 13.53 16.70 -15.38
C GLU A 149 12.40 16.26 -16.32
N SER A 150 12.35 14.97 -16.69
CA SER A 150 11.30 14.40 -17.54
C SER A 150 11.01 12.97 -17.14
N PHE A 151 9.74 12.56 -17.18
CA PHE A 151 9.32 11.19 -16.91
C PHE A 151 8.03 10.83 -17.65
N THR A 152 7.85 9.53 -17.86
CA THR A 152 6.60 8.96 -18.38
C THR A 152 5.75 8.50 -17.21
N LEU A 153 4.52 8.98 -17.12
CA LEU A 153 3.49 8.46 -16.23
C LEU A 153 2.67 7.38 -16.92
N VAL A 154 2.68 6.17 -16.37
CA VAL A 154 1.90 5.02 -16.84
C VAL A 154 0.86 4.68 -15.79
N TYR A 155 -0.42 4.66 -16.16
CA TYR A 155 -1.51 4.35 -15.24
C TYR A 155 -2.47 3.29 -15.80
N GLN A 156 -3.05 2.49 -14.91
CA GLN A 156 -4.06 1.48 -15.25
C GLN A 156 -5.46 2.08 -15.39
N GLY A 157 -6.00 2.62 -14.29
CA GLY A 157 -7.37 3.12 -14.21
C GLY A 157 -7.46 4.63 -14.07
N ASN A 158 -8.65 5.20 -14.34
CA ASN A 158 -8.88 6.64 -14.23
C ASN A 158 -8.61 7.19 -12.82
N ASP A 159 -8.83 6.37 -11.78
CA ASP A 159 -8.56 6.74 -10.38
C ASP A 159 -7.07 6.97 -10.11
N GLY A 160 -6.20 6.26 -10.84
CA GLY A 160 -4.75 6.43 -10.78
C GLY A 160 -4.30 7.84 -11.19
N LEU A 161 -4.99 8.44 -12.17
CA LEU A 161 -4.70 9.80 -12.61
C LEU A 161 -5.06 10.83 -11.53
N ILE A 162 -6.16 10.61 -10.78
CA ILE A 162 -6.57 11.48 -9.68
C ILE A 162 -5.53 11.41 -8.54
N ARG A 163 -5.06 10.20 -8.21
CA ARG A 163 -3.99 9.98 -7.23
C ARG A 163 -2.71 10.74 -7.58
N LEU A 164 -2.40 10.86 -8.87
CA LEU A 164 -1.17 11.45 -9.37
C LEU A 164 -1.35 12.87 -9.89
N ASN A 165 -2.54 13.46 -9.73
CA ASN A 165 -2.82 14.84 -10.15
C ASN A 165 -1.90 15.86 -9.44
N GLY A 166 -1.47 15.56 -8.21
CA GLY A 166 -0.50 16.39 -7.49
C GLY A 166 0.86 16.47 -8.20
N LEU A 167 1.34 15.36 -8.80
CA LEU A 167 2.55 15.34 -9.62
C LEU A 167 2.39 16.18 -10.89
N LEU A 168 1.27 16.00 -11.60
CA LEU A 168 0.99 16.69 -12.85
C LEU A 168 0.92 18.22 -12.65
N THR A 169 0.24 18.66 -11.59
CA THR A 169 0.11 20.08 -11.26
C THR A 169 1.46 20.72 -10.91
N TYR A 170 2.34 19.99 -10.20
CA TYR A 170 3.67 20.51 -9.84
C TYR A 170 4.58 20.71 -11.07
N TYR A 171 4.52 19.81 -12.05
CA TYR A 171 5.35 19.86 -13.25
C TYR A 171 4.85 20.87 -14.30
N ASP A 172 3.54 21.11 -14.38
CA ASP A 172 2.95 22.11 -15.27
C ASP A 172 3.54 23.52 -15.03
N HIS A 173 3.79 23.87 -13.76
CA HIS A 173 4.39 25.15 -13.39
C HIS A 173 5.89 25.28 -13.71
N LYS A 174 6.62 24.16 -13.84
CA LYS A 174 8.06 24.16 -14.13
C LYS A 174 8.39 24.03 -15.63
N GLY A 175 7.42 23.67 -16.46
CA GLY A 175 7.60 23.56 -17.92
C GLY A 175 8.36 22.31 -18.36
N PHE A 176 8.42 21.28 -17.51
CA PHE A 176 9.03 20.00 -17.80
C PHE A 176 8.03 19.10 -18.56
N PRO A 177 8.44 18.42 -19.65
CA PRO A 177 7.53 17.56 -20.40
C PRO A 177 7.20 16.30 -19.59
N VAL A 178 5.92 16.09 -19.31
CA VAL A 178 5.39 14.85 -18.72
C VAL A 178 4.59 14.12 -19.79
N THR A 179 4.97 12.89 -20.12
CA THR A 179 4.19 12.06 -21.02
C THR A 179 3.28 11.14 -20.23
N VAL A 180 2.01 11.11 -20.57
CA VAL A 180 0.99 10.35 -19.84
C VAL A 180 0.46 9.23 -20.74
N ARG A 181 0.46 7.99 -20.25
CA ARG A 181 0.07 6.79 -20.99
C ARG A 181 -0.82 5.90 -20.14
N GLN A 182 -1.93 5.45 -20.72
CA GLN A 182 -2.80 4.46 -20.12
C GLN A 182 -2.36 3.04 -20.52
N LEU A 183 -2.44 2.09 -19.59
CA LEU A 183 -2.30 0.66 -19.85
C LEU A 183 -3.60 0.11 -20.45
N ASP A 184 -3.47 -0.68 -21.51
CA ASP A 184 -4.61 -1.34 -22.14
C ASP A 184 -5.11 -2.51 -21.27
N GLU A 185 -6.41 -2.63 -21.02
CA GLU A 185 -7.02 -3.70 -20.21
C GLU A 185 -6.93 -5.11 -20.83
N GLY A 186 -6.44 -5.22 -22.07
CA GLY A 186 -6.40 -6.46 -22.86
C GLY A 186 -5.26 -7.43 -22.50
N GLY A 187 -4.58 -7.24 -21.37
CA GLY A 187 -3.47 -8.09 -20.90
C GLY A 187 -2.19 -8.03 -21.76
N ASN A 188 -2.19 -7.30 -22.88
CA ASN A 188 -1.02 -7.12 -23.73
C ASN A 188 -0.52 -5.68 -23.66
N TYR A 189 0.37 -5.41 -22.71
CA TYR A 189 0.93 -4.08 -22.47
C TYR A 189 2.08 -3.71 -23.41
N ARG A 190 2.57 -4.67 -24.22
CA ARG A 190 3.73 -4.47 -25.12
C ARG A 190 3.58 -3.30 -26.10
N PRO A 191 2.42 -3.03 -26.71
CA PRO A 191 2.27 -1.90 -27.64
C PRO A 191 2.48 -0.55 -26.97
N VAL A 192 1.95 -0.37 -25.75
CA VAL A 192 2.12 0.86 -24.96
C VAL A 192 3.58 1.01 -24.57
N LEU A 193 4.19 -0.04 -24.03
CA LEU A 193 5.60 -0.05 -23.64
C LEU A 193 6.54 0.20 -24.83
N ARG A 194 6.24 -0.32 -26.03
CA ARG A 194 7.03 -0.03 -27.23
C ARG A 194 6.95 1.44 -27.63
N ARG A 195 5.81 2.11 -27.43
CA ARG A 195 5.68 3.56 -27.68
C ARG A 195 6.52 4.36 -26.67
N ILE A 196 6.58 3.92 -25.41
CA ILE A 196 7.42 4.55 -24.37
C ILE A 196 8.90 4.37 -24.70
N LYS A 197 9.30 3.19 -25.18
CA LYS A 197 10.68 2.99 -25.65
C LYS A 197 11.08 3.95 -26.77
N ASN A 198 10.14 4.31 -27.65
CA ASN A 198 10.40 5.24 -28.74
C ASN A 198 10.48 6.71 -28.29
N THR A 199 10.05 7.06 -27.07
CA THR A 199 10.23 8.41 -26.53
C THR A 199 11.61 8.61 -25.91
N GLU A 200 12.41 7.56 -25.80
CA GLU A 200 13.77 7.57 -25.20
C GLU A 200 13.79 8.09 -23.75
N GLU A 201 12.65 8.08 -23.06
CA GLU A 201 12.52 8.46 -21.67
C GLU A 201 13.02 7.34 -20.74
N LYS A 202 13.87 7.72 -19.79
CA LYS A 202 14.52 6.79 -18.85
C LYS A 202 13.77 6.61 -17.53
N ASN A 203 12.98 7.62 -17.16
CA ASN A 203 12.29 7.69 -15.88
C ASN A 203 10.81 7.35 -16.08
N ILE A 204 10.32 6.37 -15.33
CA ILE A 204 8.96 5.86 -15.47
C ILE A 204 8.29 5.82 -14.10
N VAL A 205 7.13 6.48 -13.98
CA VAL A 205 6.24 6.33 -12.83
C VAL A 205 5.14 5.36 -13.23
N LEU A 206 5.02 4.24 -12.52
CA LEU A 206 4.09 3.16 -12.83
C LEU A 206 3.01 3.05 -11.75
N ASP A 207 1.78 3.21 -12.20
CA ASP A 207 0.56 3.13 -11.39
C ASP A 207 -0.31 1.97 -11.84
N CYS A 208 -0.20 0.85 -11.13
CA CYS A 208 -0.92 -0.39 -11.41
C CYS A 208 -1.19 -1.19 -10.14
N SER A 209 -2.22 -2.05 -10.16
CA SER A 209 -2.44 -3.02 -9.07
C SER A 209 -1.26 -4.00 -8.96
N ALA A 210 -1.05 -4.56 -7.76
CA ALA A 210 -0.07 -5.62 -7.53
C ALA A 210 -0.33 -6.85 -8.42
N ASP A 211 -1.60 -7.16 -8.71
CA ASP A 211 -1.99 -8.32 -9.52
C ASP A 211 -1.41 -8.29 -10.94
N ILE A 212 -1.39 -7.10 -11.55
CA ILE A 212 -0.92 -6.92 -12.93
C ILE A 212 0.54 -6.47 -13.00
N LEU A 213 1.10 -6.03 -11.87
CA LEU A 213 2.44 -5.45 -11.83
C LEU A 213 3.50 -6.44 -12.35
N TYR A 214 3.39 -7.72 -11.97
CA TYR A 214 4.29 -8.77 -12.46
C TYR A 214 4.28 -8.87 -13.99
N ASP A 215 3.09 -8.93 -14.59
CA ASP A 215 2.92 -9.03 -16.05
C ASP A 215 3.41 -7.77 -16.78
N VAL A 216 3.19 -6.60 -16.19
CA VAL A 216 3.67 -5.31 -16.73
C VAL A 216 5.20 -5.29 -16.74
N LEU A 217 5.85 -5.65 -15.63
CA LEU A 217 7.30 -5.71 -15.53
C LEU A 217 7.89 -6.78 -16.47
N LEU A 218 7.25 -7.94 -16.59
CA LEU A 218 7.66 -8.98 -17.52
C LEU A 218 7.60 -8.50 -18.98
N HIS A 219 6.53 -7.80 -19.36
CA HIS A 219 6.42 -7.19 -20.68
C HIS A 219 7.43 -6.05 -20.89
N ALA A 220 7.75 -5.27 -19.86
CA ALA A 220 8.78 -4.24 -19.92
C ALA A 220 10.16 -4.84 -20.16
N GLN A 221 10.48 -5.95 -19.50
CA GLN A 221 11.71 -6.72 -19.72
C GLN A 221 11.82 -7.19 -21.17
N GLN A 222 10.74 -7.75 -21.73
CA GLN A 222 10.69 -8.25 -23.12
C GLN A 222 10.85 -7.14 -24.16
N VAL A 223 10.36 -5.93 -23.88
CA VAL A 223 10.51 -4.76 -24.76
C VAL A 223 11.90 -4.13 -24.62
N GLY A 224 12.65 -4.47 -23.55
CA GLY A 224 13.96 -3.89 -23.24
C GLY A 224 13.85 -2.51 -22.62
N LEU A 225 12.84 -2.30 -21.77
CA LEU A 225 12.71 -1.15 -20.86
C LEU A 225 13.25 -1.47 -19.45
N MET A 226 13.98 -2.57 -19.31
CA MET A 226 14.69 -2.92 -18.08
C MET A 226 16.19 -2.99 -18.42
N GLY A 227 16.97 -2.16 -17.75
CA GLY A 227 18.43 -2.03 -17.85
C GLY A 227 18.95 -1.03 -16.82
N SER A 228 20.26 -0.78 -16.81
CA SER A 228 20.90 0.15 -15.88
C SER A 228 20.52 1.61 -16.07
N ASP A 229 20.04 1.97 -17.25
CA ASP A 229 19.67 3.34 -17.59
C ASP A 229 18.26 3.72 -17.14
N TYR A 230 17.42 2.74 -16.77
CA TYR A 230 16.02 2.97 -16.44
C TYR A 230 15.80 3.07 -14.93
N SER A 231 14.94 4.00 -14.54
CA SER A 231 14.50 4.16 -13.15
C SER A 231 12.98 4.11 -13.08
N TYR A 232 12.46 3.25 -12.20
CA TYR A 232 11.02 3.06 -11.98
C TYR A 232 10.62 3.52 -10.59
N ILE A 233 9.53 4.26 -10.51
CA ILE A 233 8.80 4.51 -9.26
C ILE A 233 7.47 3.78 -9.36
N ILE A 234 7.25 2.81 -8.48
CA ILE A 234 5.99 2.08 -8.38
C ILE A 234 5.15 2.73 -7.30
N THR A 235 3.92 3.12 -7.67
CA THR A 235 3.01 3.82 -6.76
C THR A 235 2.19 2.87 -5.88
N SER A 236 2.14 1.59 -6.24
CA SER A 236 1.44 0.57 -5.45
C SER A 236 2.15 0.30 -4.13
N PHE A 237 1.41 0.38 -3.03
CA PHE A 237 1.90 0.09 -1.68
C PHE A 237 2.17 -1.40 -1.45
N ASP A 238 1.55 -2.24 -2.28
CA ASP A 238 1.67 -3.69 -2.24
C ASP A 238 2.80 -4.21 -3.14
N PHE A 239 3.70 -3.32 -3.58
CA PHE A 239 4.88 -3.69 -4.37
C PHE A 239 5.66 -4.88 -3.79
N GLN A 240 5.73 -4.97 -2.46
CA GLN A 240 6.47 -6.01 -1.75
C GLN A 240 5.82 -7.41 -1.79
N THR A 241 4.54 -7.52 -2.15
CA THR A 241 3.84 -8.83 -2.22
C THR A 241 4.11 -9.55 -3.53
N VAL A 242 4.65 -8.85 -4.53
CA VAL A 242 4.94 -9.43 -5.85
C VAL A 242 6.29 -10.14 -5.84
N ASN A 243 6.37 -11.31 -6.47
CA ASN A 243 7.66 -11.98 -6.66
C ASN A 243 8.51 -11.23 -7.71
N LEU A 244 9.52 -10.51 -7.21
CA LEU A 244 10.42 -9.69 -8.02
C LEU A 244 11.76 -10.37 -8.35
N GLU A 245 11.95 -11.63 -7.97
CA GLU A 245 13.19 -12.38 -8.20
C GLU A 245 13.69 -12.30 -9.67
N PRO A 246 12.82 -12.38 -10.70
CA PRO A 246 13.25 -12.26 -12.10
C PRO A 246 13.83 -10.89 -12.47
N PHE A 247 13.51 -9.85 -11.72
CA PHE A 247 13.83 -8.45 -12.05
C PHE A 247 15.04 -7.91 -11.27
N MET A 248 15.46 -8.58 -10.19
CA MET A 248 16.58 -8.14 -9.32
C MET A 248 17.91 -8.01 -10.08
N TYR A 249 18.13 -8.84 -11.09
CA TYR A 249 19.37 -8.88 -11.88
C TYR A 249 19.32 -8.02 -13.15
N ALA A 250 18.22 -7.29 -13.39
CA ALA A 250 18.08 -6.43 -14.56
C ALA A 250 18.93 -5.15 -14.47
N GLY A 251 19.45 -4.82 -13.28
CA GLY A 251 20.23 -3.60 -13.03
C GLY A 251 19.40 -2.31 -13.01
N THR A 252 18.07 -2.41 -13.04
CA THR A 252 17.14 -1.29 -13.04
C THR A 252 16.87 -0.81 -11.61
N ASN A 253 16.90 0.50 -11.39
CA ASN A 253 16.55 1.08 -10.10
C ASN A 253 15.03 1.10 -9.95
N ILE A 254 14.47 0.16 -9.20
CA ILE A 254 13.04 0.09 -8.92
C ILE A 254 12.80 0.56 -7.48
N THR A 255 12.16 1.71 -7.34
CA THR A 255 11.78 2.28 -6.05
C THR A 255 10.28 2.08 -5.82
N GLY A 256 9.93 1.62 -4.63
CA GLY A 256 8.56 1.54 -4.15
C GLY A 256 8.41 2.21 -2.79
N ILE A 257 7.17 2.25 -2.31
CA ILE A 257 6.83 2.73 -0.98
C ILE A 257 5.99 1.67 -0.28
N ARG A 258 6.17 1.53 1.03
CA ARG A 258 5.36 0.61 1.86
C ARG A 258 4.93 1.28 3.15
N PHE A 259 3.79 0.84 3.68
CA PHE A 259 3.22 1.38 4.92
C PHE A 259 3.83 0.81 6.21
N PHE A 260 4.34 -0.41 6.17
CA PHE A 260 4.84 -1.11 7.35
C PHE A 260 6.06 -1.96 6.97
N ASP A 261 6.84 -2.30 7.99
CA ASP A 261 8.02 -3.13 7.86
C ASP A 261 7.70 -4.58 8.25
N PRO A 262 7.71 -5.54 7.31
CA PRO A 262 7.40 -6.94 7.60
C PRO A 262 8.37 -7.54 8.62
N ASP A 263 9.59 -7.01 8.75
CA ASP A 263 10.61 -7.51 9.68
C ASP A 263 10.41 -7.01 11.12
N SER A 264 9.46 -6.10 11.36
CA SER A 264 9.20 -5.59 12.70
C SER A 264 8.58 -6.65 13.61
N THR A 265 8.95 -6.62 14.89
CA THR A 265 8.50 -7.60 15.89
C THR A 265 6.98 -7.62 16.06
N GLU A 266 6.36 -6.45 16.02
CA GLU A 266 4.92 -6.27 16.13
C GLU A 266 4.19 -6.88 14.94
N VAL A 267 4.73 -6.70 13.73
CA VAL A 267 4.15 -7.30 12.52
C VAL A 267 4.28 -8.82 12.55
N GLN A 268 5.43 -9.34 12.97
CA GLN A 268 5.66 -10.78 13.10
C GLN A 268 4.74 -11.43 14.14
N GLU A 269 4.40 -10.74 15.23
CA GLU A 269 3.40 -11.24 16.20
C GLU A 269 2.00 -11.34 15.58
N VAL A 270 1.61 -10.34 14.80
CA VAL A 270 0.32 -10.34 14.10
C VAL A 270 0.28 -11.45 13.05
N ILE A 271 1.33 -11.61 12.24
CA ILE A 271 1.39 -12.69 11.23
C ILE A 271 1.20 -14.05 11.90
N LYS A 272 1.95 -14.34 12.97
CA LYS A 272 1.85 -15.62 13.69
C LYS A 272 0.44 -15.88 14.23
N PHE A 273 -0.17 -14.85 14.82
CA PHE A 273 -1.52 -14.97 15.34
C PHE A 273 -2.55 -15.31 14.25
N TRP A 274 -2.41 -14.72 13.07
CA TRP A 274 -3.30 -15.00 11.96
C TRP A 274 -3.02 -16.35 11.33
N GLU A 275 -1.76 -16.77 11.23
CA GLU A 275 -1.38 -18.12 10.78
C GLU A 275 -1.99 -19.21 11.67
N ASP A 276 -1.94 -19.02 12.99
CA ASP A 276 -2.57 -19.93 13.96
C ASP A 276 -4.09 -20.02 13.73
N ARG A 277 -4.77 -18.88 13.55
CA ARG A 277 -6.22 -18.83 13.28
C ARG A 277 -6.59 -19.41 11.92
N GLN A 278 -5.75 -19.20 10.90
CA GLN A 278 -5.92 -19.80 9.58
C GLN A 278 -5.87 -21.34 9.66
N HIS A 279 -4.98 -21.89 10.49
CA HIS A 279 -4.92 -23.32 10.74
C HIS A 279 -6.21 -23.86 11.41
N ASP A 280 -6.73 -23.12 12.40
CA ASP A 280 -7.91 -23.53 13.16
C ASP A 280 -9.22 -23.39 12.37
N HIS A 281 -9.36 -22.32 11.58
CA HIS A 281 -10.58 -22.03 10.82
C HIS A 281 -10.57 -22.59 9.39
N GLY A 282 -9.42 -23.07 8.89
CA GLY A 282 -9.29 -23.78 7.61
C GLY A 282 -9.46 -22.92 6.36
N TYR A 283 -9.24 -21.61 6.46
CA TYR A 283 -9.39 -20.66 5.34
C TYR A 283 -8.03 -20.19 4.83
N ASP A 284 -7.75 -20.39 3.55
CA ASP A 284 -6.50 -19.97 2.91
C ASP A 284 -6.48 -18.44 2.72
N VAL A 285 -5.88 -17.74 3.68
CA VAL A 285 -5.56 -16.33 3.57
C VAL A 285 -4.04 -16.26 3.44
N SER A 286 -3.52 -15.88 2.27
CA SER A 286 -2.06 -15.80 2.11
C SER A 286 -1.49 -14.74 3.05
N ALA A 287 -0.38 -15.08 3.73
CA ALA A 287 0.33 -14.15 4.62
C ALA A 287 0.72 -12.84 3.93
N GLU A 288 0.88 -12.84 2.61
CA GLU A 288 1.14 -11.66 1.78
C GLU A 288 -0.04 -10.69 1.74
N THR A 289 -1.29 -11.19 1.74
CA THR A 289 -2.50 -10.35 1.86
C THR A 289 -2.70 -9.87 3.30
N LEU A 290 -2.22 -10.63 4.29
CA LEU A 290 -2.29 -10.26 5.72
C LEU A 290 -1.43 -9.05 6.07
N LEU A 291 -0.34 -8.88 5.33
CA LEU A 291 0.54 -7.74 5.50
C LEU A 291 -0.20 -6.42 5.15
N SER A 292 -1.11 -6.39 4.17
CA SER A 292 -1.61 -5.12 3.60
C SER A 292 -2.71 -4.37 4.40
N GLU A 293 -3.47 -4.99 5.31
CA GLU A 293 -4.75 -4.39 5.77
C GLU A 293 -5.04 -4.34 7.30
N VAL A 294 -4.06 -4.41 8.21
CA VAL A 294 -4.34 -4.42 9.67
C VAL A 294 -3.97 -3.10 10.39
N PRO A 295 -4.90 -2.46 11.15
CA PRO A 295 -4.63 -1.24 11.91
C PRO A 295 -3.74 -1.53 13.12
N GLY A 296 -2.54 -0.97 13.11
CA GLY A 296 -1.49 -1.18 14.12
C GLY A 296 -0.11 -1.40 13.51
N LEU A 297 -0.05 -1.86 12.25
CA LEU A 297 1.19 -2.12 11.51
C LEU A 297 1.68 -0.90 10.73
N THR A 298 0.76 -0.12 10.18
CA THR A 298 1.06 1.08 9.36
C THR A 298 1.61 2.27 10.17
N GLY A 299 2.11 2.01 11.37
CA GLY A 299 2.61 2.99 12.31
C GLY A 299 1.52 3.80 13.00
N LEU A 300 1.87 5.01 13.40
CA LEU A 300 0.98 5.91 14.10
C LEU A 300 -0.20 6.32 13.21
N ILE A 301 -1.41 6.22 13.75
CA ILE A 301 -2.64 6.66 13.10
C ILE A 301 -3.12 7.90 13.85
N LYS A 302 -3.14 9.05 13.17
CA LYS A 302 -3.80 10.26 13.65
C LYS A 302 -4.74 10.79 12.59
N PHE A 303 -5.89 11.25 13.06
CA PHE A 303 -6.89 11.90 12.23
C PHE A 303 -6.82 13.41 12.43
N ASP A 304 -7.13 14.16 11.38
CA ASP A 304 -7.42 15.58 11.50
C ASP A 304 -8.82 15.81 12.08
N ASN A 305 -9.21 17.08 12.21
CA ASN A 305 -10.53 17.46 12.71
C ASN A 305 -11.67 17.07 11.75
N GLU A 306 -11.36 16.57 10.55
CA GLU A 306 -12.31 16.17 9.51
C GLU A 306 -12.38 14.64 9.36
N GLY A 307 -11.67 13.87 10.19
CA GLY A 307 -11.70 12.41 10.19
C GLY A 307 -10.75 11.74 9.19
N PHE A 308 -9.86 12.50 8.55
CA PHE A 308 -8.89 11.96 7.59
C PHE A 308 -7.54 11.67 8.24
N ARG A 309 -6.93 10.56 7.84
CA ARG A 309 -5.57 10.23 8.23
C ARG A 309 -4.55 11.15 7.53
N THR A 310 -3.93 12.04 8.29
CA THR A 310 -3.01 13.08 7.76
C THR A 310 -1.55 12.91 8.20
N ASP A 311 -1.32 12.25 9.33
CA ASP A 311 0.02 11.96 9.86
C ASP A 311 0.27 10.45 9.78
N PHE A 312 1.16 10.05 8.88
CA PHE A 312 1.59 8.67 8.70
C PHE A 312 3.03 8.65 8.19
N LYS A 313 3.72 7.56 8.50
CA LYS A 313 5.08 7.30 8.06
C LYS A 313 5.06 6.28 6.94
N LEU A 314 5.83 6.52 5.89
CA LEU A 314 6.09 5.54 4.85
C LEU A 314 7.55 5.14 4.88
N ASP A 315 7.81 3.89 4.54
CA ASP A 315 9.14 3.41 4.24
C ASP A 315 9.36 3.47 2.72
N ILE A 316 10.49 4.01 2.31
CA ILE A 316 10.94 4.00 0.92
C ILE A 316 11.80 2.76 0.76
N ILE A 317 11.45 1.93 -0.21
CA ILE A 317 12.10 0.65 -0.49
C ILE A 317 12.62 0.62 -1.92
N GLU A 318 13.74 -0.06 -2.12
CA GLU A 318 14.38 -0.22 -3.42
C GLU A 318 14.65 -1.70 -3.67
N LEU A 319 14.41 -2.15 -4.90
CA LEU A 319 14.77 -3.49 -5.33
C LEU A 319 16.26 -3.53 -5.65
N THR A 320 16.99 -4.37 -4.94
CA THR A 320 18.42 -4.63 -5.16
C THR A 320 18.64 -6.09 -5.52
N ALA A 321 19.88 -6.45 -5.86
CA ALA A 321 20.26 -7.85 -6.12
C ALA A 321 20.10 -8.77 -4.88
N GLU A 322 20.07 -8.19 -3.68
CA GLU A 322 19.87 -8.91 -2.41
C GLU A 322 18.37 -9.00 -2.02
N GLY A 323 17.50 -8.32 -2.77
CA GLY A 323 16.06 -8.23 -2.49
C GLY A 323 15.59 -6.81 -2.23
N ILE A 324 14.41 -6.68 -1.62
CA ILE A 324 13.80 -5.39 -1.29
C ILE A 324 14.48 -4.85 -0.02
N LEU A 325 15.15 -3.70 -0.15
CA LEU A 325 15.82 -3.04 0.97
C LEU A 325 15.17 -1.69 1.27
N LYS A 326 15.07 -1.36 2.55
CA LYS A 326 14.64 -0.04 3.00
C LYS A 326 15.78 0.97 2.82
N THR A 327 15.53 2.00 2.02
CA THR A 327 16.52 3.04 1.70
C THR A 327 16.23 4.37 2.38
N GLY A 328 15.00 4.58 2.84
CA GLY A 328 14.61 5.80 3.52
C GLY A 328 13.25 5.73 4.19
N THR A 329 12.85 6.86 4.74
CA THR A 329 11.53 7.06 5.34
C THR A 329 10.95 8.38 4.86
N TRP A 330 9.63 8.45 4.75
CA TRP A 330 8.92 9.67 4.43
C TRP A 330 7.90 9.99 5.52
N ASN A 331 7.76 11.27 5.83
CA ASN A 331 6.73 11.77 6.74
C ASN A 331 6.13 13.09 6.21
N THR A 332 4.89 13.40 6.60
CA THR A 332 4.15 14.58 6.14
C THR A 332 4.87 15.91 6.44
N THR A 333 5.58 15.99 7.57
CA THR A 333 6.27 17.19 8.06
C THR A 333 7.69 17.35 7.51
N GLU A 334 8.49 16.28 7.58
CA GLU A 334 9.92 16.31 7.24
C GLU A 334 10.20 15.97 5.77
N GLY A 335 9.22 15.39 5.06
CA GLY A 335 9.38 14.94 3.68
C GLY A 335 10.20 13.65 3.60
N VAL A 336 10.98 13.49 2.52
CA VAL A 336 11.84 12.33 2.30
C VAL A 336 13.12 12.45 3.12
N ASN A 337 13.42 11.40 3.88
CA ASN A 337 14.66 11.24 4.63
C ASN A 337 15.31 9.90 4.27
N PHE A 338 16.35 9.92 3.44
CA PHE A 338 17.11 8.73 3.06
C PHE A 338 18.08 8.36 4.18
N THR A 339 18.07 7.09 4.58
CA THR A 339 18.98 6.57 5.62
C THR A 339 20.39 6.35 5.10
N GLN A 340 20.56 6.24 3.77
CA GLN A 340 21.84 6.35 3.10
C GLN A 340 21.89 7.68 2.38
N THR A 341 22.89 8.51 2.67
CA THR A 341 23.16 9.67 1.83
C THR A 341 23.57 9.21 0.43
N VAL A 342 23.15 9.91 -0.62
CA VAL A 342 23.56 9.62 -2.02
C VAL A 342 25.08 9.47 -2.14
N GLU A 343 25.83 10.24 -1.34
CA GLU A 343 27.29 10.16 -1.21
C GLU A 343 27.79 8.81 -0.67
N GLU A 344 27.06 8.19 0.28
CA GLU A 344 27.38 6.85 0.79
C GLU A 344 27.00 5.74 -0.20
N LYS A 345 26.01 5.97 -1.07
CA LYS A 345 25.60 5.03 -2.13
C LYS A 345 26.62 5.04 -3.27
N ASP A 346 27.17 6.21 -3.62
CA ASP A 346 28.30 6.34 -4.53
C ASP A 346 29.59 5.75 -3.93
N GLU A 347 29.85 5.93 -2.63
CA GLU A 347 30.97 5.29 -1.93
C GLU A 347 30.79 3.78 -1.73
N ALA A 348 29.56 3.28 -1.55
CA ALA A 348 29.24 1.85 -1.44
C ALA A 348 29.26 1.16 -2.82
N SER A 349 28.79 1.85 -3.87
CA SER A 349 28.92 1.43 -5.27
C SER A 349 30.38 1.37 -5.70
N SER A 350 31.20 2.35 -5.28
CA SER A 350 32.64 2.33 -5.51
C SER A 350 33.42 1.40 -4.56
N LYS A 351 32.81 0.95 -3.45
CA LYS A 351 33.27 -0.15 -2.59
C LYS A 351 32.79 -1.54 -3.02
N MET A 352 32.11 -1.69 -4.17
CA MET A 352 32.12 -2.99 -4.84
C MET A 352 33.58 -3.33 -5.11
N ASP A 353 34.08 -4.40 -4.48
CA ASP A 353 35.42 -4.93 -4.73
C ASP A 353 35.51 -5.18 -6.24
N LEU A 354 36.22 -4.30 -6.97
CA LEU A 354 36.37 -4.30 -8.45
C LEU A 354 37.04 -5.57 -8.99
N LYS A 355 37.29 -6.56 -8.13
CA LYS A 355 37.78 -7.87 -8.49
C LYS A 355 36.65 -8.61 -9.21
N ASN A 356 36.83 -8.79 -10.52
CA ASN A 356 35.94 -9.49 -11.47
C ASN A 356 34.80 -8.66 -12.10
N VAL A 357 34.88 -7.33 -12.11
CA VAL A 357 34.00 -6.52 -12.97
C VAL A 357 34.66 -6.33 -14.34
N THR A 358 33.96 -6.72 -15.41
CA THR A 358 34.43 -6.52 -16.79
C THR A 358 33.82 -5.25 -17.35
N PHE A 359 34.63 -4.22 -17.60
CA PHE A 359 34.18 -2.99 -18.24
C PHE A 359 33.99 -3.23 -19.74
N VAL A 360 32.77 -3.01 -20.23
CA VAL A 360 32.49 -3.01 -21.67
C VAL A 360 32.93 -1.65 -22.22
N VAL A 361 34.09 -1.62 -22.86
CA VAL A 361 34.61 -0.41 -23.52
C VAL A 361 34.24 -0.46 -25.00
N MET A 362 33.39 0.48 -25.43
CA MET A 362 33.13 0.69 -26.85
C MET A 362 34.31 1.46 -27.46
N ILE A 363 34.98 0.85 -28.44
CA ILE A 363 36.03 1.47 -29.22
C ILE A 363 35.65 1.48 -30.70
N SER A 364 36.12 2.50 -31.42
CA SER A 364 36.17 2.50 -32.89
C SER A 364 37.62 2.36 -33.33
N LEU A 365 37.87 1.64 -34.44
CA LEU A 365 39.21 1.50 -35.01
C LEU A 365 39.63 2.82 -35.65
N VAL A 366 40.57 3.54 -35.03
CA VAL A 366 41.08 4.84 -35.48
C VAL A 366 42.59 4.87 -35.25
N ASP A 367 43.38 5.04 -36.30
CA ASP A 367 44.82 5.29 -36.21
C ASP A 367 45.07 6.69 -35.60
N PRO A 368 45.92 6.86 -34.57
CA PRO A 368 46.83 5.88 -33.93
C PRO A 368 46.31 5.27 -32.62
N HIS A 369 45.03 5.45 -32.30
CA HIS A 369 44.46 5.17 -30.98
C HIS A 369 43.94 3.74 -30.80
N ALA A 370 43.41 3.11 -31.85
CA ALA A 370 42.87 1.76 -31.81
C ALA A 370 43.12 1.05 -33.15
N MET A 371 43.99 0.04 -33.13
CA MET A 371 44.45 -0.68 -34.32
C MET A 371 44.43 -2.18 -34.09
N LEU A 372 44.25 -2.93 -35.18
CA LEU A 372 44.39 -4.38 -35.16
C LEU A 372 45.86 -4.75 -34.95
N LYS A 373 46.12 -5.70 -34.04
CA LYS A 373 47.46 -6.21 -33.78
C LYS A 373 47.72 -7.41 -34.67
N GLU A 374 48.76 -7.37 -35.49
CA GLU A 374 49.19 -8.54 -36.27
C GLU A 374 49.86 -9.57 -35.35
N THR A 375 49.41 -10.83 -35.40
CA THR A 375 49.98 -11.96 -34.63
C THR A 375 50.25 -13.16 -35.53
N THR A 376 51.41 -13.81 -35.34
CA THR A 376 51.87 -14.98 -36.11
C THR A 376 51.29 -16.31 -35.62
N VAL A 377 50.54 -16.32 -34.52
CA VAL A 377 49.84 -17.50 -33.99
C VAL A 377 48.38 -17.43 -34.41
N LYS A 378 47.86 -18.48 -35.05
CA LYS A 378 46.43 -18.62 -35.30
C LYS A 378 45.71 -18.74 -33.95
N LEU A 379 44.75 -17.86 -33.70
CA LEU A 379 43.78 -18.03 -32.62
C LEU A 379 42.84 -19.17 -33.06
N ASP A 380 42.84 -20.26 -32.29
CA ASP A 380 41.92 -21.40 -32.46
C ASP A 380 40.48 -21.03 -32.09
#